data_AF-A0A0M9AFA1-F1
#
_entry.id   AF-A0A0M9AFA1-F1
#
_cell.length_a   1.000
_cell.length_b   1.000
_cell.length_c   1.000
_cell.angle_alpha   90.00
_cell.angle_beta   90.00
_cell.angle_gamma   90.00
#
_symmetry.space_group_name_H-M   'P 1'
#
loop_
_entity.id
_entity.type
_entity.pdbx_description
1 polymer ?
#
loop_
_entity_poly.entity_id
_entity_poly.type
_entity_poly.pdbx_seq_one_letter_code
_entity_poly.pdbx_strand_id
1 'polypeptide(L)'
;MKGKAPKRKGSRVEREVLALLKEAGLEARKVPLSGSAPGYPGDLEVELPGLGKVVVEVKARKRLALEAWLEGRGLLVLKPDRKPPLAVLPLEALLKVAARGKAGKEEA
;
A
#
# COMPACT_ATOMS: atom_id res chain seq x y z
N MET A 1 -29.88 -6.14 3.31
CA MET A 1 -29.03 -5.19 4.08
C MET A 1 -28.04 -4.49 3.15
N LYS A 2 -28.24 -3.20 2.88
CA LYS A 2 -27.24 -2.36 2.20
C LYS A 2 -26.03 -2.16 3.15
N GLY A 3 -24.80 -2.24 2.65
CA GLY A 3 -23.57 -1.97 3.44
C GLY A 3 -22.70 -3.18 3.81
N LYS A 4 -23.24 -4.39 3.94
CA LYS A 4 -22.42 -5.60 4.26
C LYS A 4 -21.48 -5.99 3.12
N ALA A 5 -21.93 -5.91 1.87
CA ALA A 5 -21.13 -6.32 0.71
C ALA A 5 -19.92 -5.38 0.45
N PRO A 6 -20.06 -4.04 0.47
CA PRO A 6 -18.91 -3.14 0.34
C PRO A 6 -17.87 -3.34 1.46
N LYS A 7 -18.31 -3.50 2.71
CA LYS A 7 -17.42 -3.76 3.85
C LYS A 7 -16.66 -5.08 3.66
N ARG A 8 -17.34 -6.15 3.26
CA ARG A 8 -16.71 -7.45 2.95
C ARG A 8 -15.69 -7.33 1.80
N LYS A 9 -16.00 -6.55 0.77
CA LYS A 9 -15.06 -6.26 -0.33
C LYS A 9 -13.80 -5.57 0.18
N GLY A 10 -13.94 -4.50 0.96
CA GLY A 10 -12.81 -3.78 1.55
C GLY A 10 -11.93 -4.70 2.38
N SER A 11 -12.55 -5.39 3.36
CA SER A 11 -11.82 -6.31 4.23
C SER A 11 -11.15 -7.47 3.51
N ARG A 12 -11.69 -7.92 2.36
CA ARG A 12 -11.06 -8.94 1.52
C ARG A 12 -9.80 -8.38 0.85
N VAL A 13 -9.89 -7.21 0.23
CA VAL A 13 -8.75 -6.58 -0.46
C VAL A 13 -7.66 -6.17 0.53
N GLU A 14 -8.01 -5.65 1.71
CA GLU A 14 -7.02 -5.37 2.77
C GLU A 14 -6.23 -6.61 3.18
N ARG A 15 -6.89 -7.77 3.27
CA ARG A 15 -6.24 -9.05 3.62
C ARG A 15 -5.32 -9.54 2.51
N GLU A 16 -5.74 -9.38 1.26
CA GLU A 16 -4.94 -9.73 0.08
C GLU A 16 -3.67 -8.89 0.02
N VAL A 17 -3.78 -7.56 0.17
CA VAL A 17 -2.61 -6.66 0.22
C VAL A 17 -1.70 -7.02 1.40
N LEU A 18 -2.26 -7.30 2.58
CA LEU A 18 -1.48 -7.73 3.74
C LEU A 18 -0.71 -9.03 3.48
N ALA A 19 -1.33 -10.00 2.81
CA ALA A 19 -0.68 -11.25 2.45
C ALA A 19 0.50 -11.00 1.50
N LEU A 20 0.31 -10.20 0.44
CA LEU A 20 1.39 -9.84 -0.51
C LEU A 20 2.57 -9.15 0.19
N LEU A 21 2.31 -8.22 1.12
CA LEU A 21 3.36 -7.58 1.91
C LEU A 21 4.16 -8.60 2.73
N LYS A 22 3.48 -9.54 3.40
CA LYS A 22 4.11 -10.57 4.23
C LYS A 22 4.86 -11.61 3.40
N GLU A 23 4.32 -12.01 2.26
CA GLU A 23 4.96 -12.93 1.31
C GLU A 23 6.24 -12.33 0.73
N ALA A 24 6.29 -11.01 0.56
CA ALA A 24 7.51 -10.28 0.23
C ALA A 24 8.48 -10.11 1.41
N GLY A 25 8.20 -10.75 2.56
CA GLY A 25 9.04 -10.73 3.75
C GLY A 25 8.96 -9.44 4.56
N LEU A 26 7.98 -8.56 4.33
CA LEU A 26 7.81 -7.32 5.09
C LEU A 26 7.04 -7.55 6.39
N GLU A 27 7.43 -6.82 7.43
CA GLU A 27 6.67 -6.80 8.68
C GLU A 27 5.45 -5.90 8.49
N ALA A 28 4.27 -6.52 8.37
CA ALA A 28 3.03 -5.80 8.13
C ALA A 28 1.89 -6.30 9.02
N ARG A 29 1.00 -5.39 9.42
CA ARG A 29 -0.18 -5.69 10.22
C ARG A 29 -1.38 -4.82 9.82
N LYS A 30 -2.57 -5.26 10.20
CA LYS A 30 -3.77 -4.43 10.13
C LYS A 30 -3.76 -3.40 11.26
N VAL A 31 -4.25 -2.21 10.96
CA VAL A 31 -4.56 -1.20 11.98
C VAL A 31 -5.90 -1.58 12.65
N PRO A 32 -5.93 -1.78 13.99
CA PRO A 32 -7.18 -2.02 14.70
C PRO A 32 -8.11 -0.83 14.53
N LEU A 33 -9.43 -1.04 14.43
CA LEU A 33 -10.38 0.09 14.37
C LEU A 33 -10.05 1.14 13.28
N SER A 34 -9.39 0.75 12.18
CA SER A 34 -8.98 1.64 11.05
C SER A 34 -9.99 2.76 10.80
N GLY A 35 -9.57 4.01 11.03
CA GLY A 35 -10.36 5.21 10.78
C GLY A 35 -11.61 5.41 11.66
N SER A 36 -11.86 4.49 12.60
CA SER A 36 -13.04 4.48 13.47
C SER A 36 -12.77 5.02 14.87
N ALA A 37 -11.49 5.21 15.24
CA ALA A 37 -11.06 5.71 16.54
C ALA A 37 -9.79 6.58 16.43
N PRO A 38 -9.61 7.59 17.32
CA PRO A 38 -8.37 8.35 17.41
C PRO A 38 -7.14 7.44 17.65
N GLY A 39 -6.03 7.70 16.96
CA GLY A 39 -4.80 6.91 17.08
C GLY A 39 -4.72 5.69 16.17
N TYR A 40 -5.75 5.44 15.33
CA TYR A 40 -5.81 4.30 14.41
C TYR A 40 -5.94 4.74 12.93
N PRO A 41 -4.91 5.42 12.37
CA PRO A 41 -4.95 5.91 11.00
C PRO A 41 -4.67 4.80 9.97
N GLY A 42 -5.37 4.86 8.82
CA GLY A 42 -5.16 3.95 7.71
C GLY A 42 -5.59 2.51 7.99
N ASP A 43 -5.39 1.64 6.99
CA ASP A 43 -5.88 0.25 7.01
C ASP A 43 -4.81 -0.74 7.46
N LEU A 44 -3.57 -0.52 7.02
CA LEU A 44 -2.42 -1.36 7.32
C LEU A 44 -1.25 -0.51 7.79
N GLU A 45 -0.30 -1.18 8.41
CA GLU A 45 0.96 -0.62 8.85
C GLU A 45 2.07 -1.58 8.43
N VAL A 46 3.14 -1.07 7.83
CA VAL A 46 4.24 -1.86 7.28
C VAL A 46 5.58 -1.20 7.57
N GLU A 47 6.58 -2.01 7.94
CA GLU A 47 7.97 -1.60 8.01
C GLU A 47 8.62 -1.71 6.63
N LEU A 48 9.00 -0.56 6.04
CA LEU A 48 9.67 -0.51 4.74
C LEU A 48 11.16 -0.19 4.91
N PRO A 49 12.06 -1.00 4.32
CA PRO A 49 13.48 -0.71 4.34
C PRO A 49 13.80 0.71 3.84
N GLY A 50 14.54 1.48 4.65
CA GLY A 50 14.93 2.86 4.36
C GLY A 50 13.88 3.93 4.66
N LEU A 51 12.61 3.55 4.85
CA LEU A 51 11.53 4.50 5.18
C LEU A 51 11.06 4.37 6.63
N GLY A 52 11.31 3.23 7.28
CA GLY A 52 10.79 2.96 8.60
C GLY A 52 9.35 2.46 8.54
N LYS A 53 8.63 2.73 9.62
CA LYS A 53 7.24 2.37 9.81
C LYS A 53 6.30 3.29 9.02
N VAL A 54 5.50 2.73 8.12
CA VAL A 54 4.61 3.45 7.21
C VAL A 54 3.15 3.01 7.39
N VAL A 55 2.24 3.99 7.39
CA VAL A 55 0.78 3.78 7.39
C VAL A 55 0.27 3.68 5.96
N VAL A 56 -0.58 2.70 5.68
CA VAL A 56 -1.08 2.37 4.34
C VAL A 56 -2.60 2.43 4.29
N GLU A 57 -3.13 3.15 3.31
CA GLU A 57 -4.56 3.20 2.96
C GLU A 57 -4.82 2.31 1.73
N VAL A 58 -5.82 1.44 1.80
CA VAL A 58 -6.18 0.49 0.74
C VAL A 58 -7.52 0.88 0.12
N LYS A 59 -7.52 1.18 -1.19
CA LYS A 59 -8.75 1.55 -1.91
C LYS A 59 -9.11 0.55 -3.00
N ALA A 60 -10.17 -0.22 -2.75
CA ALA A 60 -10.76 -1.09 -3.76
C ALA A 60 -11.87 -0.37 -4.55
N ARG A 61 -11.64 -0.05 -5.82
CA ARG A 61 -12.62 0.59 -6.72
C ARG A 61 -12.74 -0.19 -8.02
N LYS A 62 -13.80 0.07 -8.80
CA LYS A 62 -13.98 -0.55 -10.12
C LYS A 62 -13.07 0.11 -11.17
N ARG A 63 -12.77 1.40 -10.97
CA ARG A 63 -11.95 2.23 -11.83
C ARG A 63 -11.18 3.21 -10.96
N LEU A 64 -9.91 3.43 -11.28
CA LEU A 64 -9.10 4.50 -10.73
C LEU A 64 -8.59 5.35 -11.90
N ALA A 65 -8.72 6.67 -11.81
CA ALA A 65 -8.31 7.56 -12.91
C ALA A 65 -6.82 7.40 -13.29
N LEU A 66 -5.99 6.98 -12.33
CA LEU A 66 -4.56 6.77 -12.50
C LEU A 66 -4.22 5.57 -13.40
N GLU A 67 -5.13 4.60 -13.57
CA GLU A 67 -4.88 3.38 -14.35
C GLU A 67 -4.55 3.71 -15.81
N ALA A 68 -5.30 4.63 -16.43
CA ALA A 68 -5.08 5.06 -17.81
C ALA A 68 -3.74 5.79 -17.99
N TRP A 69 -3.28 6.55 -16.99
CA TRP A 69 -1.99 7.24 -17.06
C TRP A 69 -0.80 6.30 -16.86
N LEU A 70 -1.00 5.22 -16.10
CA LEU A 70 0.03 4.21 -15.86
C LEU A 70 0.07 3.15 -16.98
N GLU A 71 -0.96 3.04 -17.82
CA GLU A 71 -1.01 2.04 -18.89
C GLU A 71 0.24 2.07 -19.78
N GLY A 72 0.84 0.89 -19.97
CA GLY A 72 2.10 0.72 -20.72
C GLY A 72 3.35 1.29 -20.04
N ARG A 73 3.26 1.73 -18.78
CA ARG A 73 4.37 2.36 -18.02
C ARG A 73 4.62 1.63 -16.70
N GLY A 74 5.87 1.61 -16.25
CA GLY A 74 6.27 0.98 -14.99
C GLY A 74 6.18 1.89 -13.76
N LEU A 75 6.12 3.21 -13.94
CA LEU A 75 6.09 4.23 -12.90
C LEU A 75 5.32 5.45 -13.41
N LEU A 76 4.45 5.99 -12.58
CA LEU A 76 3.79 7.29 -12.79
C LEU A 76 4.27 8.26 -11.71
N VAL A 77 4.83 9.39 -12.12
CA VAL A 77 5.22 10.49 -11.22
C VAL A 77 4.22 11.64 -11.39
N LEU A 78 3.58 12.05 -10.31
CA LEU A 78 2.62 13.15 -10.26
C LEU A 78 3.25 14.32 -9.52
N LYS A 79 3.29 15.51 -10.12
CA LYS A 79 3.76 16.73 -9.45
C LYS A 79 2.60 17.70 -9.27
N PRO A 80 1.92 17.69 -8.11
CA PRO A 80 0.92 18.72 -7.84
C PRO A 80 1.60 20.09 -7.69
N ASP A 81 0.86 21.15 -7.99
CA ASP A 81 1.37 22.51 -7.80
C ASP A 81 1.77 22.74 -6.33
N ARG A 82 2.94 23.35 -6.12
CA ARG A 82 3.53 23.69 -4.80
C ARG A 82 3.62 22.54 -3.78
N LYS A 83 3.50 21.28 -4.21
CA LYS A 83 3.67 20.09 -3.35
C LYS A 83 4.80 19.20 -3.86
N PRO A 84 5.40 18.36 -2.99
CA PRO A 84 6.35 17.35 -3.44
C PRO A 84 5.75 16.42 -4.52
N PRO A 85 6.56 15.90 -5.46
CA PRO A 85 6.12 14.86 -6.37
C PRO A 85 5.68 13.59 -5.62
N LEU A 86 4.71 12.87 -6.19
CA LEU A 86 4.21 11.58 -5.73
C LEU A 86 4.59 10.51 -6.76
N ALA A 87 4.91 9.31 -6.29
CA ALA A 87 5.18 8.16 -7.13
C ALA A 87 4.04 7.13 -7.00
N VAL A 88 3.59 6.59 -8.13
CA VAL A 88 2.61 5.51 -8.21
C VAL A 88 3.23 4.34 -8.96
N LEU A 89 3.26 3.18 -8.30
CA LEU A 89 3.82 1.93 -8.79
C LEU A 89 2.78 0.82 -8.62
N PRO A 90 2.75 -0.19 -9.50
CA PRO A 90 2.14 -1.47 -9.17
C PRO A 90 2.73 -2.02 -7.86
N LEU A 91 1.90 -2.60 -7.00
CA LEU A 91 2.34 -3.06 -5.69
C LEU A 91 3.49 -4.09 -5.82
N GLU A 92 3.40 -4.98 -6.79
CA GLU A 92 4.42 -6.00 -7.08
C GLU A 92 5.76 -5.36 -7.45
N ALA A 93 5.77 -4.23 -8.15
CA ALA A 93 6.99 -3.51 -8.48
C ALA A 93 7.62 -2.88 -7.23
N LEU A 94 6.80 -2.28 -6.35
CA LEU A 94 7.26 -1.77 -5.05
C LEU A 94 7.86 -2.90 -4.20
N LEU A 95 7.19 -4.05 -4.12
CA LEU A 95 7.63 -5.20 -3.33
C LEU A 95 8.98 -5.74 -3.79
N LYS A 96 9.22 -5.83 -5.09
CA LYS A 96 10.52 -6.25 -5.65
C LYS A 96 11.67 -5.34 -5.20
N VAL A 97 11.42 -4.03 -5.12
CA VAL A 97 12.43 -3.06 -4.68
C VAL A 97 12.61 -3.13 -3.16
N ALA A 98 11.51 -3.20 -2.40
CA ALA A 98 11.53 -3.27 -0.95
C ALA A 98 12.22 -4.56 -0.44
N ALA A 99 11.99 -5.70 -1.10
CA ALA A 99 12.63 -6.97 -0.75
C ALA A 99 14.15 -6.94 -0.94
N ARG A 100 14.65 -6.30 -2.02
CA ARG A 100 16.10 -6.13 -2.24
C ARG A 100 16.77 -5.26 -1.18
N GLY A 101 16.05 -4.29 -0.63
CA GLY A 101 16.54 -3.44 0.45
C GLY A 101 16.78 -4.19 1.78
N LYS A 102 16.23 -5.41 1.95
CA LYS A 102 16.53 -6.26 3.11
C LYS A 102 17.85 -7.02 2.95
N ALA A 103 18.14 -7.56 1.76
CA ALA A 103 19.35 -8.33 1.50
C ALA A 103 20.64 -7.50 1.74
N GLY A 104 20.64 -6.22 1.35
CA GLY A 104 21.78 -5.33 1.59
C GLY A 104 22.01 -4.93 3.06
N LYS A 105 21.14 -5.31 3.99
CA LYS A 105 21.35 -5.17 5.45
C LYS A 105 21.92 -6.42 6.12
N GLU A 106 21.82 -7.59 5.50
CA GLU A 106 22.44 -8.83 6.02
C GLU A 106 23.91 -8.96 5.59
N GLU A 107 24.35 -8.19 4.60
CA GLU A 107 25.73 -8.18 4.08
C GLU A 107 26.61 -7.03 4.62
N ALA A 108 26.11 -6.21 5.56
CA ALA A 108 26.79 -5.03 6.11
C ALA A 108 27.04 -5.12 7.62
#